data_AF-A0A7S4D3M9-F1
#
_entry.id   AF-A0A7S4D3M9-F1
#
_cell.length_a   1.000
_cell.length_b   1.000
_cell.length_c   1.000
_cell.angle_alpha   90.00
_cell.angle_beta   90.00
_cell.angle_gamma   90.00
#
_symmetry.space_group_name_H-M   'P 1'
#
loop_
_entity.id
_entity.type
_entity.pdbx_description
1 polymer ?
#
loop_
_entity_poly.entity_id
_entity_poly.type
_entity_poly.pdbx_seq_one_letter_code
_entity_poly.pdbx_strand_id
1 'polypeptide(L)'
;ALEEFDAQLPRHRRARTGPGGAAEPRRHTDQHILFITDGRATSGDRNVRKEIALAQELGVAVHTVFIGYTQCPKVLDDMSRTTNGSRFIAYFDTDTNAVQVVERDALHLQKMYAQSGKDEELRNLDRMARLSPVFQRFIRKKVQESEA
;
A
#
# COMPACT_ATOMS: atom_id res chain seq x y z
N ALA A 1 21.97 16.60 0.37
CA ALA A 1 21.24 15.37 -0.01
C ALA A 1 19.75 15.61 -0.27
N LEU A 2 19.07 16.51 0.46
CA LEU A 2 17.67 16.88 0.17
C LEU A 2 17.51 18.06 -0.83
N GLU A 3 18.56 18.85 -1.05
CA GLU A 3 18.47 20.05 -1.91
C GLU A 3 18.60 19.77 -3.42
N GLU A 4 19.08 18.58 -3.82
CA GLU A 4 19.27 18.25 -5.25
C GLU A 4 18.01 17.71 -5.94
N PHE A 5 16.96 17.38 -5.18
CA PHE A 5 15.72 16.83 -5.75
C PHE A 5 14.80 17.91 -6.34
N ASP A 6 14.91 19.16 -5.87
CA ASP A 6 14.10 20.30 -6.36
C ASP A 6 14.55 20.82 -7.73
N ALA A 7 15.76 20.45 -8.19
CA ALA A 7 16.35 20.98 -9.42
C ALA A 7 15.90 20.25 -10.70
N GLN A 8 15.17 19.14 -10.61
CA GLN A 8 14.87 18.27 -11.76
C GLN A 8 13.39 18.19 -12.17
N LEU A 9 12.50 18.99 -11.56
CA LEU A 9 11.11 19.02 -12.01
C LEU A 9 10.95 19.96 -13.23
N PRO A 10 10.40 19.48 -14.36
CA PRO A 10 10.22 20.29 -15.55
C PRO A 10 9.22 21.43 -15.28
N ARG A 11 9.70 22.68 -15.43
CA ARG A 11 8.89 23.89 -15.40
C ARG A 11 8.02 24.01 -16.65
N HIS A 12 6.89 23.31 -16.67
CA HIS A 12 5.76 23.58 -17.58
C HIS A 12 4.54 23.89 -16.72
N ARG A 13 3.73 24.94 -16.88
CA ARG A 13 3.68 26.08 -17.81
C ARG A 13 2.66 27.07 -17.17
N ARG A 14 2.96 28.37 -17.12
CA ARG A 14 1.94 29.45 -17.08
C ARG A 14 0.94 29.23 -18.25
N ALA A 15 -0.35 29.53 -18.24
CA ALA A 15 -1.31 30.18 -17.33
C ALA A 15 -2.72 29.98 -17.95
N ARG A 16 -3.79 30.24 -17.19
CA ARG A 16 -4.96 31.00 -17.70
C ARG A 16 -5.89 31.43 -16.56
N THR A 17 -5.64 32.60 -16.00
CA THR A 17 -6.65 33.41 -15.32
C THR A 17 -7.45 34.14 -16.40
N GLY A 18 -8.62 33.59 -16.77
CA GLY A 18 -9.68 34.37 -17.41
C GLY A 18 -10.63 34.91 -16.34
N PRO A 19 -11.19 36.12 -16.49
CA PRO A 19 -12.18 36.63 -15.55
C PRO A 19 -13.57 36.09 -15.92
N GLY A 20 -14.21 35.36 -15.01
CA GLY A 20 -15.61 34.97 -15.11
C GLY A 20 -15.84 33.59 -15.74
N GLY A 21 -16.38 32.67 -14.95
CA GLY A 21 -16.81 31.35 -15.40
C GLY A 21 -16.61 30.31 -14.30
N ALA A 22 -17.67 29.63 -13.91
CA ALA A 22 -17.71 28.64 -12.84
C ALA A 22 -16.51 27.67 -12.88
N ALA A 23 -16.03 27.28 -11.70
CA ALA A 23 -14.94 26.33 -11.54
C ALA A 23 -15.29 25.01 -12.25
N GLU A 24 -14.77 24.81 -13.45
CA GLU A 24 -14.80 23.49 -14.09
C GLU A 24 -14.06 22.50 -13.18
N PRO A 25 -14.57 21.26 -13.03
CA PRO A 25 -13.86 20.25 -12.26
C PRO A 25 -12.45 20.11 -12.83
N ARG A 26 -11.44 20.36 -11.98
CA ARG A 26 -10.03 20.27 -12.35
C ARG A 26 -9.83 18.91 -13.03
N ARG A 27 -9.35 18.93 -14.28
CA ARG A 27 -8.97 17.70 -14.99
C ARG A 27 -8.03 16.94 -14.06
N HIS A 28 -8.33 15.67 -13.79
CA HIS A 28 -7.41 14.76 -13.11
C HIS A 28 -6.03 15.01 -13.70
N THR A 29 -5.11 15.44 -12.84
CA THR A 29 -3.73 15.63 -13.26
C THR A 29 -3.19 14.22 -13.50
N ASP A 30 -2.29 14.01 -14.47
CA ASP A 30 -1.59 12.73 -14.66
C ASP A 30 -0.59 12.46 -13.50
N GLN A 31 -0.94 12.90 -12.29
CA GLN A 31 -0.15 12.78 -11.08
C GLN A 31 -0.68 11.61 -10.27
N HIS A 32 0.19 10.63 -10.08
CA HIS A 32 -0.12 9.40 -9.39
C HIS A 32 0.85 9.18 -8.25
N ILE A 33 0.33 8.76 -7.10
CA ILE A 33 1.12 8.32 -5.95
C ILE A 33 0.90 6.82 -5.80
N LEU A 34 1.99 6.06 -5.68
CA LEU A 34 1.94 4.65 -5.29
C LEU A 34 2.37 4.54 -3.81
N PHE A 35 1.42 4.19 -2.95
CA PHE A 35 1.63 4.07 -1.52
C PHE A 35 1.74 2.61 -1.09
N ILE A 36 2.92 2.21 -0.60
CA ILE A 36 3.24 0.82 -0.25
C ILE A 36 3.50 0.70 1.24
N THR A 37 2.81 -0.20 1.95
CA THR A 37 3.01 -0.42 3.38
C THR A 37 2.56 -1.80 3.84
N ASP A 38 3.15 -2.32 4.91
CA ASP A 38 2.83 -3.59 5.56
C ASP A 38 1.99 -3.41 6.85
N GLY A 39 1.64 -2.17 7.21
CA GLY A 39 1.15 -1.90 8.56
C GLY A 39 0.34 -0.63 8.73
N ARG A 40 0.06 -0.33 10.00
CA ARG A 40 -0.70 0.85 10.43
C ARG A 40 0.28 1.95 10.84
N ALA A 41 -0.08 3.21 10.55
CA ALA A 41 0.65 4.36 11.07
C ALA A 41 0.71 4.32 12.60
N THR A 42 1.92 4.45 13.15
CA THR A 42 2.16 4.39 14.60
C THR A 42 2.07 5.77 15.26
N SER A 43 2.32 6.84 14.51
CA SER A 43 2.26 8.24 14.93
C SER A 43 1.49 9.11 13.92
N GLY A 44 1.14 10.35 14.32
CA GLY A 44 0.41 11.29 13.47
C GLY A 44 -1.08 11.01 13.34
N ASP A 45 -1.74 11.67 12.38
CA ASP A 45 -3.14 11.39 12.04
C ASP A 45 -3.24 10.07 11.28
N ARG A 46 -3.80 9.06 11.95
CA ARG A 46 -3.98 7.71 11.37
C ARG A 46 -5.04 7.66 10.27
N ASN A 47 -5.84 8.71 10.10
CA ASN A 47 -6.86 8.79 9.07
C ASN A 47 -6.45 9.68 7.89
N VAL A 48 -5.35 10.43 8.03
CA VAL A 48 -4.77 11.34 7.01
C VAL A 48 -5.82 12.18 6.27
N ARG A 49 -6.83 12.69 6.98
CA ARG A 49 -8.01 13.30 6.34
C ARG A 49 -7.66 14.57 5.58
N LYS A 50 -6.71 15.35 6.12
CA LYS A 50 -6.27 16.61 5.52
C LYS A 50 -5.49 16.34 4.24
N GLU A 51 -4.64 15.34 4.26
CA GLU A 51 -3.80 14.93 3.14
C GLU A 51 -4.64 14.34 2.00
N ILE A 52 -5.66 13.54 2.33
CA ILE A 52 -6.62 13.04 1.34
C ILE A 52 -7.37 14.20 0.67
N ALA A 53 -7.89 15.13 1.46
CA ALA A 53 -8.61 16.30 0.93
C ALA A 53 -7.70 17.14 0.01
N LEU A 54 -6.45 17.34 0.40
CA LEU A 54 -5.46 18.05 -0.41
C LEU A 54 -5.14 17.31 -1.71
N ALA A 55 -4.92 15.99 -1.66
CA ALA A 55 -4.68 15.18 -2.85
C ALA A 55 -5.86 15.24 -3.84
N GLN A 56 -7.09 15.20 -3.31
CA GLN A 56 -8.31 15.35 -4.11
C GLN A 56 -8.40 16.74 -4.73
N GLU A 57 -8.12 17.80 -3.96
CA GLU A 57 -8.10 19.17 -4.48
C GLU A 57 -7.07 19.34 -5.61
N LEU A 58 -5.91 18.71 -5.49
CA LEU A 58 -4.85 18.75 -6.49
C LEU A 58 -5.08 17.82 -7.70
N GLY A 59 -6.12 16.98 -7.65
CA GLY A 59 -6.44 16.02 -8.70
C GLY A 59 -5.48 14.83 -8.79
N VAL A 60 -4.73 14.55 -7.72
CA VAL A 60 -3.73 13.47 -7.63
C VAL A 60 -4.42 12.15 -7.28
N ALA A 61 -4.13 11.08 -8.03
CA ALA A 61 -4.64 9.74 -7.74
C ALA A 61 -3.69 8.94 -6.83
N VAL A 62 -4.20 8.38 -5.73
CA VAL A 62 -3.39 7.61 -4.77
C VAL A 62 -3.69 6.12 -4.86
N HIS A 63 -2.80 5.35 -5.47
CA HIS A 63 -2.87 3.90 -5.52
C HIS A 63 -2.25 3.29 -4.25
N THR A 64 -2.85 2.25 -3.68
CA THR A 64 -2.33 1.61 -2.46
C THR A 64 -1.96 0.15 -2.69
N VAL A 65 -0.82 -0.27 -2.15
CA VAL A 65 -0.38 -1.66 -2.09
C VAL A 65 -0.15 -2.00 -0.62
N PHE A 66 -1.00 -2.88 -0.07
CA PHE A 66 -0.79 -3.41 1.27
C PHE A 66 0.06 -4.68 1.20
N ILE A 67 1.06 -4.81 2.05
CA ILE A 67 1.92 -6.00 2.11
C ILE A 67 1.53 -6.85 3.33
N GLY A 68 1.36 -8.14 3.10
CA GLY A 68 1.22 -9.13 4.15
C GLY A 68 -0.20 -9.63 4.32
N TYR A 69 -0.35 -10.46 5.35
CA TYR A 69 -1.49 -11.37 5.49
C TYR A 69 -2.54 -10.89 6.50
N THR A 70 -2.29 -9.73 7.09
CA THR A 70 -3.15 -9.18 8.14
C THR A 70 -4.26 -8.32 7.54
N GLN A 71 -5.18 -7.89 8.40
CA GLN A 71 -6.25 -7.00 7.96
C GLN A 71 -5.66 -5.66 7.49
N CYS A 72 -5.80 -5.40 6.19
CA CYS A 72 -5.43 -4.14 5.56
C CYS A 72 -6.08 -2.95 6.29
N PRO A 73 -5.32 -1.90 6.66
CA PRO A 73 -5.86 -0.71 7.29
C PRO A 73 -6.89 0.00 6.40
N LYS A 74 -8.06 0.33 6.97
CA LYS A 74 -9.14 1.03 6.25
C LYS A 74 -8.70 2.35 5.61
N VAL A 75 -7.76 3.06 6.25
CA VAL A 75 -7.23 4.32 5.71
C VAL A 75 -6.65 4.17 4.31
N LEU A 76 -6.08 3.01 3.97
CA LEU A 76 -5.57 2.76 2.61
C LEU A 76 -6.71 2.66 1.59
N ASP A 77 -7.87 2.11 1.97
CA ASP A 77 -9.05 2.13 1.11
C ASP A 77 -9.58 3.55 0.93
N ASP A 78 -9.61 4.33 2.02
CA ASP A 78 -10.14 5.70 2.00
C ASP A 78 -9.26 6.62 1.14
N MET A 79 -7.93 6.50 1.22
CA MET A 79 -7.01 7.24 0.35
C MET A 79 -7.27 6.95 -1.13
N SER A 80 -7.29 5.67 -1.51
CA SER A 80 -7.46 5.30 -2.92
C SER A 80 -8.84 5.60 -3.45
N ARG A 81 -9.91 5.29 -2.71
CA ARG A 81 -11.28 5.53 -3.18
C ARG A 81 -11.58 7.01 -3.34
N THR A 82 -11.12 7.85 -2.42
CA THR A 82 -11.41 9.29 -2.46
C THR A 82 -10.64 10.00 -3.58
N THR A 83 -9.51 9.45 -3.99
CA THR A 83 -8.64 10.02 -5.04
C THR A 83 -8.74 9.29 -6.38
N ASN A 84 -9.72 8.41 -6.56
CA ASN A 84 -9.87 7.54 -7.74
C ASN A 84 -8.64 6.65 -8.05
N GLY A 85 -7.89 6.27 -7.03
CA GLY A 85 -6.78 5.33 -7.14
C GLY A 85 -7.19 3.87 -7.03
N SER A 86 -6.30 3.00 -7.51
CA SER A 86 -6.42 1.54 -7.46
C SER A 86 -5.91 0.98 -6.13
N ARG A 87 -6.38 -0.21 -5.76
CA ARG A 87 -6.06 -0.84 -4.48
C ARG A 87 -5.55 -2.25 -4.74
N PHE A 88 -4.43 -2.59 -4.13
CA PHE A 88 -3.77 -3.87 -4.29
C PHE A 88 -3.38 -4.46 -2.94
N ILE A 89 -3.17 -5.76 -2.94
CA ILE A 89 -2.47 -6.47 -1.87
C ILE A 89 -1.33 -7.29 -2.48
N ALA A 90 -0.20 -7.29 -1.79
CA ALA A 90 0.97 -8.07 -2.11
C ALA A 90 1.26 -9.05 -0.97
N TYR A 91 1.53 -10.31 -1.33
CA TYR A 91 1.86 -11.36 -0.38
C TYR A 91 2.82 -12.37 -1.00
N PHE A 92 3.52 -13.12 -0.18
CA PHE A 92 4.41 -14.19 -0.64
C PHE A 92 3.64 -15.50 -0.71
N ASP A 93 3.45 -16.02 -1.90
CA ASP A 93 2.83 -17.32 -2.11
C ASP A 93 3.88 -18.42 -1.93
N THR A 94 3.69 -19.28 -0.94
CA THR A 94 4.59 -20.41 -0.66
C THR A 94 4.51 -21.49 -1.72
N ASP A 95 3.36 -21.65 -2.37
CA ASP A 95 3.12 -22.73 -3.32
C ASP A 95 3.82 -22.41 -4.65
N THR A 96 3.82 -21.14 -5.05
CA THR A 96 4.56 -20.64 -6.23
C THR A 96 5.96 -20.09 -5.91
N ASN A 97 6.31 -19.97 -4.63
CA ASN A 97 7.57 -19.39 -4.13
C ASN A 97 7.84 -17.99 -4.71
N ALA A 98 6.78 -17.18 -4.87
CA ALA A 98 6.82 -15.89 -5.55
C ALA A 98 5.94 -14.84 -4.85
N VAL A 99 6.25 -13.56 -5.04
CA VAL A 99 5.38 -12.47 -4.59
C VAL A 99 4.21 -12.33 -5.56
N GLN A 100 3.00 -12.47 -5.04
CA GLN A 100 1.75 -12.25 -5.77
C GLN A 100 1.22 -10.86 -5.46
N VAL A 101 0.77 -10.14 -6.48
CA VAL A 101 0.08 -8.85 -6.35
C VAL A 101 -1.28 -8.97 -7.01
N VAL A 102 -2.33 -8.76 -6.22
CA VAL A 102 -3.72 -8.92 -6.66
C VAL A 102 -4.53 -7.68 -6.34
N GLU A 103 -5.53 -7.40 -7.17
CA GLU A 103 -6.45 -6.28 -6.95
C GLU A 103 -7.29 -6.52 -5.69
N ARG A 104 -7.43 -5.45 -4.90
CA ARG A 104 -8.02 -5.50 -3.57
C ARG A 104 -9.48 -5.06 -3.60
N ASP A 105 -10.36 -6.03 -3.88
CA ASP A 105 -11.79 -5.87 -3.64
C ASP A 105 -12.22 -6.41 -2.27
N ALA A 106 -13.16 -5.70 -1.64
CA ALA A 106 -13.58 -5.93 -0.25
C ALA A 106 -14.09 -7.36 0.01
N LEU A 107 -14.60 -8.03 -1.04
CA LEU A 107 -15.11 -9.40 -0.98
C LEU A 107 -14.03 -10.46 -1.26
N HIS A 108 -12.93 -10.09 -1.90
CA HIS A 108 -11.94 -11.04 -2.40
C HIS A 108 -10.96 -11.48 -1.29
N LEU A 109 -10.59 -10.55 -0.42
CA LEU A 109 -9.66 -10.77 0.68
C LEU A 109 -10.18 -11.74 1.74
N GLN A 110 -11.41 -11.53 2.19
CA GLN A 110 -12.03 -12.38 3.21
C GLN A 110 -12.27 -13.80 2.67
N LYS A 111 -12.58 -13.93 1.38
CA LYS A 111 -12.72 -15.22 0.72
C LYS A 111 -11.38 -15.92 0.53
N MET A 112 -10.33 -15.24 0.05
CA MET A 112 -8.99 -15.84 -0.07
C MET A 112 -8.50 -16.38 1.27
N TYR A 113 -8.61 -15.60 2.36
CA TYR A 113 -8.14 -16.03 3.67
C TYR A 113 -9.02 -17.13 4.28
N ALA A 114 -10.35 -16.99 4.22
CA ALA A 114 -11.27 -17.98 4.77
C ALA A 114 -11.22 -19.33 4.01
N GLN A 115 -10.93 -19.32 2.70
CA GLN A 115 -10.83 -20.55 1.90
C GLN A 115 -9.47 -21.24 2.03
N SER A 116 -8.42 -20.53 2.43
CA SER A 116 -7.08 -21.14 2.49
C SER A 116 -6.95 -22.18 3.59
N GLY A 117 -7.69 -22.06 4.72
CA GLY A 117 -7.45 -22.89 5.91
C GLY A 117 -6.05 -22.73 6.54
N LYS A 118 -5.17 -21.93 5.91
CA LYS A 118 -3.76 -21.70 6.22
C LYS A 118 -3.56 -20.44 7.07
N ASP A 119 -4.62 -19.98 7.74
CA ASP A 119 -4.64 -18.71 8.48
C ASP A 119 -3.56 -18.67 9.58
N GLU A 120 -3.25 -19.82 10.17
CA GLU A 120 -2.17 -19.98 11.15
C GLU A 120 -0.78 -20.03 10.51
N GLU A 121 -0.62 -20.74 9.38
CA GLU A 121 0.63 -20.82 8.63
C GLU A 121 1.05 -19.44 8.07
N LEU A 122 0.10 -18.68 7.55
CA LEU A 122 0.33 -17.33 7.01
C LEU A 122 0.70 -16.33 8.11
N ARG A 123 0.08 -16.43 9.29
CA ARG A 123 0.50 -15.67 10.49
C ARG A 123 1.91 -16.07 10.93
N ASN A 124 2.25 -17.35 10.86
CA ASN A 124 3.60 -17.82 11.18
C ASN A 124 4.62 -17.34 10.14
N LEU A 125 4.28 -17.29 8.85
CA LEU A 125 5.12 -16.71 7.80
C LEU A 125 5.33 -15.21 7.99
N ASP A 126 4.28 -14.45 8.32
CA ASP A 126 4.40 -13.02 8.66
C ASP A 126 5.32 -12.80 9.87
N ARG A 127 5.17 -13.64 10.91
CA ARG A 127 6.09 -13.64 12.05
C ARG A 127 7.51 -13.95 11.62
N MET A 128 7.72 -15.00 10.82
CA MET A 128 9.04 -15.41 10.35
C MET A 128 9.71 -14.36 9.46
N ALA A 129 8.95 -13.69 8.59
CA ALA A 129 9.45 -12.60 7.75
C ALA A 129 9.96 -11.40 8.59
N ARG A 130 9.40 -11.20 9.79
CA ARG A 130 9.82 -10.16 10.74
C ARG A 130 10.96 -10.60 11.67
N LEU A 131 11.33 -11.88 11.68
CA LEU A 131 12.45 -12.37 12.48
C LEU A 131 13.78 -11.99 11.82
N SER A 132 14.76 -11.61 12.64
CA SER A 132 16.14 -11.42 12.20
C SER A 132 16.63 -12.67 11.44
N PRO A 133 17.43 -12.52 10.36
CA PRO A 133 18.02 -13.66 9.63
C PRO A 133 18.77 -14.65 10.53
N VAL A 134 19.35 -14.15 11.64
CA VAL A 134 20.02 -14.97 12.66
C VAL A 134 19.03 -15.90 13.34
N PHE A 135 17.86 -15.37 13.70
CA PHE A 135 16.81 -16.12 14.38
C PHE A 135 16.08 -17.07 13.41
N GLN A 136 15.92 -16.67 12.14
CA GLN A 136 15.43 -17.57 11.08
C GLN A 136 16.33 -18.80 10.89
N ARG A 137 17.66 -18.62 10.91
CA ARG A 137 18.62 -19.74 10.87
C ARG A 137 18.50 -20.65 12.09
N PHE A 138 18.33 -20.07 13.28
CA PHE A 138 18.14 -20.84 14.52
C PHE A 138 16.89 -21.72 14.44
N ILE A 139 15.75 -21.17 14.00
CA ILE A 139 14.50 -21.93 13.84
C ILE A 139 14.66 -23.04 12.80
N ARG A 140 15.26 -22.77 11.63
CA ARG A 140 15.52 -23.82 10.62
C ARG A 140 16.37 -24.96 11.17
N LYS A 141 17.42 -24.65 11.93
CA LYS A 141 18.29 -25.66 12.54
C LYS A 141 17.52 -26.51 13.56
N LYS A 142 16.69 -25.87 14.40
CA LYS A 142 15.85 -26.55 15.39
C LYS A 142 14.80 -27.48 14.78
N VAL A 143 14.18 -27.08 13.66
CA VAL A 143 13.20 -27.92 12.94
C VAL A 143 13.87 -29.14 12.32
N GLN A 144 15.05 -28.98 11.72
CA GLN A 144 15.83 -30.10 11.19
C GLN A 144 16.29 -31.09 12.27
N GLU A 145 16.54 -30.62 13.49
CA GLU A 145 16.90 -31.46 14.64
C GLU A 145 15.69 -32.22 15.24
N SER A 146 14.46 -31.76 15.01
CA SER A 146 13.25 -32.42 15.52
C SER A 146 12.64 -33.46 14.58
N GLU A 147 13.04 -33.46 13.31
CA GLU A 147 12.60 -34.42 12.28
C GLU A 147 13.59 -35.58 12.07
N ALA A 148 14.69 -35.61 12.84
CA ALA A 148 15.72 -36.65 12.85
C ALA A 148 15.64 -37.50 14.12
#